data_AF-A0A2N2RHH2-F1
#
_entry.id   AF-A0A2N2RHH2-F1
#
_cell.length_a   1.000
_cell.length_b   1.000
_cell.length_c   1.000
_cell.angle_alpha   90.00
_cell.angle_beta   90.00
_cell.angle_gamma   90.00
#
_symmetry.space_group_name_H-M   'P 1'
#
loop_
_entity.id
_entity.type
_entity.pdbx_description
1 polymer ?
#
loop_
_entity_poly.entity_id
_entity_poly.type
_entity_poly.pdbx_seq_one_letter_code
_entity_poly.pdbx_strand_id
1 'polypeptide(L)'
;MLNGIAVSAEPVVTLKDMVEKTISSNPEVQARYHKFLEAGHEQDVMRAGLLPKADIVSSFREQEKLVKNINNTATPSMNNELVLRQMIFDGFAISSEVKRLGFASRVRYYELQSAMQNTTLEFMRAYIDILRYRELTQFAKDNYVIHKQLSDRIKDRVEAGVARRVDLEQANGRLALAEANLLTETTNLHDVTARFQRLYGDLPPAALEAPNFFNAGVEASAEDALKIAYRHNPDLLSTIEDIQAKRKEINTNEARYFPRLDLQARKNLGTSSDGKNSTSAADLLELTLNFNLFNGFSDKHSILQAAQKLNGAQDMRDKACIDTRQLVVIAYNDIVQLKEQRTYREQHRNSIENARVAYQKQFDIGQRTLLDLLDSENEFFQAKRSLTNTEYDLQMAYVRTYAGQGALLNKIGAARGNLPEYAREDYQDNESICQAIAPAQPVIDKEALLADAKPLANVYPTLAKPALAANEIKTEPTPAAFACKIEDVTARVHDWGTAWRQKDADQYLKFYADSFVPESSLDRGSWEKQRRERLSKHGKIGLKIEDLQVSCDGEKAIATFNQSYTLTQFKIKKTADTACEVCNMKRIPIIAYQDKVKKELQFEHVNNAWQIVRELTSK
;
A
#
# COMPACT_ATOMS: atom_id res chain seq x y z
N MET A 1 -40.23 -25.82 -29.68
CA MET A 1 -38.79 -25.50 -29.69
C MET A 1 -38.63 -24.19 -28.94
N LEU A 2 -38.29 -24.26 -27.65
CA LEU A 2 -37.95 -23.09 -26.82
C LEU A 2 -36.43 -22.98 -26.84
N ASN A 3 -35.90 -22.02 -27.59
CA ASN A 3 -34.48 -21.69 -27.58
C ASN A 3 -34.17 -20.93 -26.29
N GLY A 4 -33.49 -21.61 -25.36
CA GLY A 4 -32.88 -20.98 -24.20
C GLY A 4 -31.79 -20.02 -24.64
N ILE A 5 -31.99 -18.74 -24.34
CA ILE A 5 -30.95 -17.72 -24.43
C ILE A 5 -29.94 -18.06 -23.33
N ALA A 6 -28.78 -18.60 -23.74
CA ALA A 6 -27.63 -18.69 -22.87
C ALA A 6 -27.19 -17.26 -22.54
N VAL A 7 -27.45 -16.81 -21.32
CA VAL A 7 -26.79 -15.65 -20.73
C VAL A 7 -25.32 -16.04 -20.60
N SER A 8 -24.51 -15.61 -21.56
CA SER A 8 -23.06 -15.70 -21.44
C SER A 8 -22.66 -14.82 -20.26
N ALA A 9 -22.18 -15.42 -19.17
CA ALA A 9 -21.56 -14.68 -18.08
C ALA A 9 -20.40 -13.87 -18.69
N GLU A 10 -20.47 -12.54 -18.61
CA GLU A 10 -19.34 -11.68 -18.99
C GLU A 10 -18.11 -12.11 -18.18
N PRO A 11 -16.93 -12.23 -18.81
CA PRO A 11 -15.71 -12.55 -18.07
C PRO A 11 -15.49 -11.47 -17.01
N VAL A 12 -15.37 -11.89 -15.75
CA VAL A 12 -15.05 -10.98 -14.64
C VAL A 12 -13.67 -10.40 -14.91
N VAL A 13 -13.62 -9.13 -15.30
CA VAL A 13 -12.37 -8.42 -15.56
C VAL A 13 -11.64 -8.26 -14.22
N THR A 14 -10.47 -8.89 -14.09
CA THR A 14 -9.71 -8.86 -12.84
C THR A 14 -8.93 -7.55 -12.70
N LEU A 15 -8.51 -7.20 -11.48
CA LEU A 15 -7.63 -6.04 -11.27
C LEU A 15 -6.36 -6.14 -12.12
N LYS A 16 -5.78 -7.35 -12.23
CA LYS A 16 -4.61 -7.61 -13.05
C LYS A 16 -4.86 -7.24 -14.51
N ASP A 17 -5.95 -7.74 -15.09
CA ASP A 17 -6.29 -7.48 -16.50
C ASP A 17 -6.50 -5.98 -16.75
N MET A 18 -7.11 -5.27 -15.80
CA MET A 18 -7.29 -3.82 -15.92
C MET A 18 -5.97 -3.06 -15.90
N VAL A 19 -5.04 -3.45 -15.02
CA VAL A 19 -3.71 -2.84 -14.95
C VAL A 19 -2.91 -3.13 -16.23
N GLU A 20 -2.91 -4.38 -16.70
CA GLU A 20 -2.23 -4.78 -17.94
C GLU A 20 -2.77 -4.03 -19.15
N LYS A 21 -4.09 -3.88 -19.26
CA LYS A 21 -4.71 -3.02 -20.28
C LYS A 21 -4.24 -1.57 -20.13
N THR A 22 -4.30 -1.00 -18.94
CA THR A 22 -3.93 0.40 -18.69
C THR A 22 -2.48 0.68 -19.09
N ILE A 23 -1.51 -0.14 -18.66
CA ILE A 23 -0.09 0.08 -19.02
C ILE A 23 0.22 -0.23 -20.49
N SER A 24 -0.60 -1.04 -21.16
CA SER A 24 -0.43 -1.38 -22.57
C SER A 24 -1.14 -0.43 -23.53
N SER A 25 -2.13 0.35 -23.07
CA SER A 25 -2.84 1.34 -23.90
C SER A 25 -2.53 2.80 -23.54
N ASN A 26 -2.00 3.08 -22.34
CA ASN A 26 -1.73 4.46 -21.91
C ASN A 26 -0.73 5.18 -22.84
N PRO A 27 -1.06 6.37 -23.37
CA PRO A 27 -0.20 7.10 -24.31
C PRO A 27 1.17 7.48 -23.77
N GLU A 28 1.29 7.80 -22.48
CA GLU A 28 2.58 8.15 -21.86
C GLU A 28 3.49 6.93 -21.80
N VAL A 29 2.95 5.77 -21.41
CA VAL A 29 3.70 4.51 -21.42
C VAL A 29 4.08 4.10 -22.85
N GLN A 30 3.18 4.28 -23.84
CA GLN A 30 3.53 4.03 -25.25
C GLN A 30 4.65 4.93 -25.74
N ALA A 31 4.63 6.22 -25.40
CA ALA A 31 5.69 7.14 -25.79
C ALA A 31 7.05 6.70 -25.22
N ARG A 32 7.09 6.26 -23.96
CA ARG A 32 8.31 5.71 -23.32
C ARG A 32 8.75 4.40 -23.96
N TYR A 33 7.80 3.54 -24.34
CA TYR A 33 8.09 2.30 -25.04
C TYR A 33 8.73 2.55 -26.41
N HIS A 34 8.18 3.47 -27.21
CA HIS A 34 8.77 3.84 -28.49
C HIS A 34 10.14 4.50 -28.33
N LYS A 35 10.37 5.29 -27.27
CA LYS A 35 11.69 5.84 -26.93
C LYS A 35 12.72 4.76 -26.58
N PHE A 36 12.28 3.68 -25.92
CA PHE A 36 13.13 2.52 -25.67
C PHE A 36 13.50 1.79 -26.97
N LEU A 37 12.53 1.53 -27.84
CA LEU A 37 12.80 0.91 -29.15
C LEU A 37 13.69 1.79 -30.05
N GLU A 38 13.46 3.10 -30.06
CA GLU A 38 14.29 4.10 -30.74
C GLU A 38 15.76 4.01 -30.29
N ALA A 39 16.01 3.94 -28.98
CA ALA A 39 17.37 3.81 -28.46
C ALA A 39 18.05 2.49 -28.87
N GLY A 40 17.28 1.40 -28.99
CA GLY A 40 17.78 0.13 -29.55
C GLY A 40 18.22 0.27 -31.01
N HIS A 41 17.38 0.89 -31.84
CA HIS A 41 17.72 1.15 -33.24
C HIS A 41 18.88 2.14 -33.41
N GLU A 42 19.01 3.14 -32.53
CA GLU A 42 20.15 4.06 -32.51
C GLU A 42 21.47 3.29 -32.29
N GLN A 43 21.47 2.30 -31.39
CA GLN A 43 22.61 1.42 -31.17
C GLN A 43 22.94 0.61 -32.43
N ASP A 44 21.93 0.08 -33.13
CA ASP A 44 22.13 -0.69 -34.37
C ASP A 44 22.67 0.19 -35.51
N VAL A 45 22.21 1.44 -35.61
CA VAL A 45 22.75 2.43 -36.56
C VAL A 45 24.25 2.66 -36.31
N MET A 46 24.67 2.77 -35.05
CA MET A 46 26.10 2.88 -34.75
C MET A 46 26.87 1.60 -35.04
N ARG A 47 26.29 0.42 -34.75
CA ARG A 47 26.92 -0.88 -35.09
C ARG A 47 27.10 -1.05 -36.60
N ALA A 48 26.14 -0.56 -37.40
CA ALA A 48 26.24 -0.56 -38.86
C ALA A 48 27.42 0.28 -39.39
N GLY A 49 27.97 1.20 -38.59
CA GLY A 49 29.20 1.91 -38.93
C GLY A 49 30.44 1.01 -39.08
N LEU A 50 30.41 -0.22 -38.55
CA LEU A 50 31.46 -1.24 -38.73
C LEU A 50 31.34 -2.00 -40.07
N LEU A 51 30.23 -1.84 -40.78
CA LEU A 51 29.97 -2.52 -42.05
C LEU A 51 30.50 -1.69 -43.23
N PRO A 52 30.84 -2.34 -44.35
CA PRO A 52 31.23 -1.63 -45.57
C PRO A 52 30.07 -0.78 -46.11
N LYS A 53 30.39 0.42 -46.58
CA LYS A 53 29.48 1.34 -47.27
C LYS A 53 29.80 1.36 -48.76
N ALA A 54 28.79 1.21 -49.60
CA ALA A 54 28.92 1.22 -51.05
C ALA A 54 28.04 2.33 -51.62
N ASP A 55 28.66 3.31 -52.28
CA ASP A 55 28.03 4.49 -52.84
C ASP A 55 28.35 4.64 -54.32
N ILE A 56 27.40 5.12 -55.13
CA ILE A 56 27.67 5.57 -56.49
C ILE A 56 27.75 7.10 -56.46
N VAL A 57 28.90 7.64 -56.82
CA VAL A 57 29.14 9.08 -56.94
C VAL A 57 29.13 9.45 -58.41
N SER A 58 28.06 10.11 -58.85
CA SER A 58 27.97 10.71 -60.19
C SER A 58 28.26 12.20 -60.09
N SER A 59 29.21 12.68 -60.87
CA SER A 59 29.57 14.10 -60.94
C SER A 59 29.58 14.57 -62.38
N PHE A 60 28.90 15.69 -62.62
CA PHE A 60 29.01 16.44 -63.87
C PHE A 60 29.87 17.67 -63.61
N ARG A 61 30.92 17.83 -64.40
CA ARG A 61 31.83 18.97 -64.31
C ARG A 61 32.08 19.52 -65.69
N GLU A 62 31.77 20.78 -65.87
CA GLU A 62 32.26 21.58 -66.98
C GLU A 62 33.38 22.47 -66.45
N GLN A 63 34.55 22.36 -67.06
CA GLN A 63 35.70 23.17 -66.68
C GLN A 63 36.26 23.86 -67.91
N GLU A 64 36.32 25.18 -67.87
CA GLU A 64 37.10 25.96 -68.83
C GLU A 64 38.58 25.88 -68.47
N LYS A 65 39.39 25.39 -69.41
CA LYS A 65 40.85 25.47 -69.28
C LYS A 65 41.33 26.75 -69.95
N LEU A 66 41.67 27.75 -69.14
CA LEU A 66 42.36 28.96 -69.59
C LEU A 66 43.84 28.66 -69.79
N VAL A 67 44.21 28.08 -70.93
CA VAL A 67 45.62 27.85 -71.29
C VAL A 67 46.08 29.03 -72.16
N LYS A 68 47.20 29.68 -71.80
CA LYS A 68 47.80 30.72 -72.65
C LYS A 68 48.09 30.15 -74.04
N ASN A 69 47.52 30.76 -75.09
CA ASN A 69 47.69 30.48 -76.51
C ASN A 69 46.94 29.26 -77.12
N ILE A 70 45.86 28.77 -76.51
CA ILE A 70 44.94 27.80 -77.15
C ILE A 70 43.50 28.29 -76.93
N ASN A 71 42.65 28.25 -77.96
CA ASN A 71 41.22 28.61 -77.85
C ASN A 71 40.57 27.89 -76.65
N ASN A 72 39.91 28.67 -75.78
CA ASN A 72 39.17 28.16 -74.63
C ASN A 72 38.21 27.05 -75.06
N THR A 73 38.46 25.83 -74.60
CA THR A 73 37.59 24.69 -74.83
C THR A 73 36.98 24.30 -73.49
N ALA A 74 35.69 24.63 -73.30
CA ALA A 74 34.91 24.05 -72.23
C ALA A 74 34.76 22.56 -72.54
N THR A 75 35.28 21.70 -71.67
CA THR A 75 35.16 20.25 -71.82
C THR A 75 34.18 19.75 -70.75
N PRO A 76 32.91 19.48 -71.10
CA PRO A 76 32.01 18.81 -70.18
C PRO A 76 32.52 17.39 -69.93
N SER A 77 32.54 16.99 -68.67
CA SER A 77 32.95 15.67 -68.23
C SER A 77 31.90 15.12 -67.27
N MET A 78 31.49 13.88 -67.52
CA MET A 78 30.64 13.12 -66.62
C MET A 78 31.48 11.99 -66.06
N ASN A 79 31.53 11.89 -64.72
CA ASN A 79 32.28 10.87 -64.01
C ASN A 79 31.34 10.12 -63.07
N ASN A 80 31.21 8.82 -63.29
CA ASN A 80 30.46 7.91 -62.42
C ASN A 80 31.47 7.02 -61.69
N GLU A 81 31.46 7.00 -60.38
CA GLU A 81 32.42 6.27 -59.57
C GLU A 81 31.68 5.41 -58.54
N LEU A 82 31.98 4.11 -58.49
CA LEU A 82 31.57 3.25 -57.38
C LEU A 82 32.62 3.39 -56.27
N VAL A 83 32.19 3.81 -55.08
CA VAL A 83 33.05 3.99 -53.90
C VAL A 83 32.62 3.00 -52.83
N LEU A 84 33.52 2.10 -52.45
CA LEU A 84 33.39 1.20 -51.32
C LEU A 84 34.30 1.68 -50.20
N ARG A 85 33.76 1.96 -49.02
CA ARG A 85 34.52 2.34 -47.83
C ARG A 85 34.23 1.40 -46.68
N GLN A 86 35.27 0.87 -46.06
CA GLN A 86 35.15 0.07 -44.85
C GLN A 86 36.13 0.58 -43.80
N MET A 87 35.61 0.92 -42.62
CA MET A 87 36.43 1.24 -41.48
C MET A 87 37.05 -0.06 -40.92
N ILE A 88 38.38 -0.09 -40.80
CA ILE A 88 39.11 -1.24 -40.24
C ILE A 88 39.39 -1.01 -38.76
N PHE A 89 39.75 0.22 -38.40
CA PHE A 89 40.05 0.59 -37.01
C PHE A 89 39.83 2.09 -36.79
N ASP A 90 39.36 2.48 -35.62
CA ASP A 90 39.03 3.86 -35.25
C ASP A 90 39.39 4.21 -33.80
N GLY A 91 40.38 3.51 -33.23
CA GLY A 91 40.69 3.71 -31.81
C GLY A 91 39.65 3.13 -30.86
N PHE A 92 38.82 2.18 -31.33
CA PHE A 92 37.68 1.63 -30.59
C PHE A 92 36.53 2.63 -30.36
N ALA A 93 36.44 3.71 -31.14
CA ALA A 93 35.41 4.73 -30.99
C ALA A 93 34.01 4.14 -31.17
N ILE A 94 33.73 3.46 -32.28
CA ILE A 94 32.43 2.83 -32.55
C ILE A 94 32.12 1.73 -31.53
N SER A 95 33.12 0.93 -31.12
CA SER A 95 32.92 -0.10 -30.08
C SER A 95 32.49 0.51 -28.73
N SER A 96 33.17 1.59 -28.31
CA SER A 96 32.80 2.32 -27.08
C SER A 96 31.45 2.99 -27.20
N GLU A 97 31.13 3.54 -28.37
CA GLU A 97 29.86 4.19 -28.66
C GLU A 97 28.68 3.23 -28.68
N VAL A 98 28.85 2.04 -29.27
CA VAL A 98 27.85 0.97 -29.22
C VAL A 98 27.60 0.51 -27.78
N LYS A 99 28.63 0.47 -26.93
CA LYS A 99 28.47 0.19 -25.49
C LYS A 99 27.74 1.33 -24.79
N ARG A 100 28.11 2.60 -25.06
CA ARG A 100 27.44 3.79 -24.52
C ARG A 100 25.95 3.78 -24.83
N LEU A 101 25.58 3.54 -26.09
CA LEU A 101 24.19 3.45 -26.52
C LEU A 101 23.47 2.23 -25.96
N GLY A 102 24.17 1.12 -25.71
CA GLY A 102 23.61 -0.03 -25.00
C GLY A 102 23.17 0.32 -23.58
N PHE A 103 24.02 1.03 -22.82
CA PHE A 103 23.64 1.57 -21.50
C PHE A 103 22.54 2.63 -21.62
N ALA A 104 22.60 3.53 -22.61
CA ALA A 104 21.55 4.53 -22.85
C ALA A 104 20.18 3.89 -23.18
N SER A 105 20.16 2.77 -23.91
CA SER A 105 18.96 1.98 -24.15
C SER A 105 18.41 1.40 -22.85
N ARG A 106 19.27 0.91 -21.95
CA ARG A 106 18.86 0.47 -20.61
C ARG A 106 18.35 1.61 -19.72
N VAL A 107 18.87 2.83 -19.85
CA VAL A 107 18.26 4.02 -19.21
C VAL A 107 16.81 4.16 -19.66
N ARG A 108 16.55 4.12 -20.98
CA ARG A 108 15.18 4.21 -21.53
C ARG A 108 14.29 3.06 -21.09
N TYR A 109 14.85 1.86 -20.92
CA TYR A 109 14.13 0.72 -20.37
C TYR A 109 13.65 0.98 -18.93
N TYR A 110 14.52 1.47 -18.04
CA TYR A 110 14.14 1.76 -16.66
C TYR A 110 13.22 2.99 -16.55
N GLU A 111 13.37 3.99 -17.43
CA GLU A 111 12.39 5.08 -17.55
C GLU A 111 11.00 4.57 -17.96
N LEU A 112 10.93 3.59 -18.86
CA LEU A 112 9.67 2.93 -19.22
C LEU A 112 9.08 2.19 -18.01
N GLN A 113 9.89 1.44 -17.28
CA GLN A 113 9.44 0.75 -16.06
C GLN A 113 8.93 1.75 -15.02
N SER A 114 9.61 2.87 -14.80
CA SER A 114 9.14 3.94 -13.93
C SER A 114 7.79 4.51 -14.38
N ALA A 115 7.64 4.81 -15.68
CA ALA A 115 6.37 5.28 -16.24
C ALA A 115 5.23 4.27 -16.05
N MET A 116 5.52 2.97 -16.16
CA MET A 116 4.54 1.91 -15.88
C MET A 116 4.16 1.87 -14.40
N GLN A 117 5.11 2.00 -13.47
CA GLN A 117 4.83 2.08 -12.02
C GLN A 117 3.97 3.32 -11.68
N ASN A 118 4.33 4.49 -12.21
CA ASN A 118 3.61 5.74 -11.97
C ASN A 118 2.19 5.72 -12.56
N THR A 119 2.04 5.21 -13.78
CA THR A 119 0.71 5.02 -14.39
C THR A 119 -0.14 4.05 -13.58
N THR A 120 0.47 2.95 -13.09
CA THR A 120 -0.23 1.98 -12.24
C THR A 120 -0.62 2.59 -10.89
N LEU A 121 0.25 3.42 -10.29
CA LEU A 121 -0.05 4.16 -9.07
C LEU A 121 -1.24 5.13 -9.26
N GLU A 122 -1.28 5.87 -10.37
CA GLU A 122 -2.42 6.73 -10.71
C GLU A 122 -3.71 5.92 -10.91
N PHE A 123 -3.62 4.80 -11.63
CA PHE A 123 -4.75 3.91 -11.85
C PHE A 123 -5.29 3.33 -10.54
N MET A 124 -4.39 2.81 -9.69
CA MET A 124 -4.76 2.27 -8.37
C MET A 124 -5.39 3.33 -7.48
N ARG A 125 -4.94 4.59 -7.55
CA ARG A 125 -5.60 5.70 -6.84
C ARG A 125 -7.04 5.87 -7.31
N ALA A 126 -7.29 5.95 -8.63
CA ALA A 126 -8.64 6.05 -9.16
C ALA A 126 -9.50 4.83 -8.83
N TYR A 127 -8.92 3.63 -8.87
CA TYR A 127 -9.58 2.36 -8.53
C TYR A 127 -10.05 2.32 -7.08
N ILE A 128 -9.14 2.62 -6.14
CA ILE A 128 -9.43 2.69 -4.69
C ILE A 128 -10.42 3.81 -4.39
N ASP A 129 -10.26 4.97 -5.05
CA ASP A 129 -11.18 6.10 -4.90
C ASP A 129 -12.60 5.75 -5.36
N ILE A 130 -12.79 4.96 -6.41
CA ILE A 130 -14.12 4.50 -6.82
C ILE A 130 -14.75 3.61 -5.74
N LEU A 131 -14.00 2.65 -5.20
CA LEU A 131 -14.49 1.81 -4.10
C LEU A 131 -14.91 2.67 -2.91
N ARG A 132 -14.06 3.62 -2.51
CA ARG A 132 -14.32 4.60 -1.46
C ARG A 132 -15.59 5.40 -1.71
N TYR A 133 -15.69 6.10 -2.85
CA TYR A 133 -16.80 7.01 -3.10
C TYR A 133 -18.12 6.29 -3.40
N ARG A 134 -18.10 5.04 -3.88
CA ARG A 134 -19.31 4.20 -3.93
C ARG A 134 -19.86 3.94 -2.54
N GLU A 135 -19.00 3.58 -1.60
CA GLU A 135 -19.38 3.31 -0.21
C GLU A 135 -19.81 4.58 0.53
N LEU A 136 -19.06 5.68 0.40
CA LEU A 136 -19.43 6.98 0.98
C LEU A 136 -20.74 7.52 0.41
N THR A 137 -20.97 7.35 -0.90
CA THR A 137 -22.26 7.71 -1.52
C THR A 137 -23.39 6.89 -0.92
N GLN A 138 -23.17 5.59 -0.68
CA GLN A 138 -24.19 4.76 -0.04
C GLN A 138 -24.49 5.24 1.38
N PHE A 139 -23.46 5.57 2.17
CA PHE A 139 -23.67 6.12 3.52
C PHE A 139 -24.41 7.46 3.49
N ALA A 140 -24.11 8.33 2.53
CA ALA A 140 -24.78 9.62 2.38
C ALA A 140 -26.26 9.45 1.97
N LYS A 141 -26.57 8.46 1.12
CA LYS A 141 -27.96 8.09 0.77
C LYS A 141 -28.71 7.60 1.99
N ASP A 142 -28.13 6.67 2.76
CA ASP A 142 -28.75 6.12 3.97
C ASP A 142 -29.02 7.24 4.99
N ASN A 143 -28.05 8.13 5.20
CA ASN A 143 -28.17 9.27 6.09
C ASN A 143 -29.29 10.22 5.64
N TYR A 144 -29.33 10.61 4.35
CA TYR A 144 -30.40 11.44 3.80
C TYR A 144 -31.79 10.83 4.02
N VAL A 145 -31.96 9.54 3.72
CA VAL A 145 -33.24 8.84 3.89
C VAL A 145 -33.70 8.86 5.36
N ILE A 146 -32.80 8.58 6.30
CA ILE A 146 -33.12 8.61 7.73
C ILE A 146 -33.47 10.03 8.20
N HIS A 147 -32.67 11.03 7.81
CA HIS A 147 -32.94 12.43 8.14
C HIS A 147 -34.27 12.91 7.58
N LYS A 148 -34.63 12.47 6.37
CA LYS A 148 -35.92 12.80 5.74
C LYS A 148 -37.08 12.20 6.54
N GLN A 149 -37.00 10.90 6.86
CA GLN A 149 -38.03 10.21 7.64
C GLN A 149 -38.22 10.81 9.04
N LEU A 150 -37.13 11.15 9.74
CA LEU A 150 -37.20 11.77 11.06
C LEU A 150 -37.72 13.21 11.00
N SER A 151 -37.34 13.99 9.97
CA SER A 151 -37.86 15.34 9.73
C SER A 151 -39.38 15.32 9.47
N ASP A 152 -39.86 14.38 8.66
CA ASP A 152 -41.30 14.22 8.39
C ASP A 152 -42.07 13.87 9.68
N ARG A 153 -41.52 12.99 10.54
CA ARG A 153 -42.13 12.70 11.87
C ARG A 153 -42.16 13.91 12.80
N ILE A 154 -41.16 14.79 12.75
CA ILE A 154 -41.16 16.04 13.52
C ILE A 154 -42.24 16.97 12.98
N LYS A 155 -42.37 17.09 11.66
CA LYS A 155 -43.41 17.88 11.01
C LYS A 155 -44.81 17.44 11.45
N ASP A 156 -45.11 16.14 11.39
CA ASP A 156 -46.40 15.58 11.83
C ASP A 156 -46.71 15.93 13.29
N ARG A 157 -45.69 15.88 14.17
CA ARG A 157 -45.84 16.24 15.58
C ARG A 157 -46.07 17.74 15.81
N VAL A 158 -45.45 18.61 15.02
CA VAL A 158 -45.68 20.06 15.08
C VAL A 158 -47.09 20.39 14.59
N GLU A 159 -47.54 19.77 13.50
CA GLU A 159 -48.89 19.93 12.97
C GLU A 159 -49.97 19.44 13.94
N ALA A 160 -49.69 18.36 14.67
CA ALA A 160 -50.54 17.88 15.77
C ALA A 160 -50.43 18.72 17.07
N GLY A 161 -49.59 19.75 17.11
CA GLY A 161 -49.44 20.65 18.26
C GLY A 161 -48.66 20.05 19.44
N VAL A 162 -48.00 18.90 19.27
CA VAL A 162 -47.25 18.18 20.32
C VAL A 162 -45.73 18.42 20.26
N ALA A 163 -45.26 19.26 19.34
CA ALA A 163 -43.86 19.70 19.22
C ALA A 163 -43.76 21.19 18.84
N ARG A 164 -42.58 21.80 18.98
CA ARG A 164 -42.38 23.24 18.76
C ARG A 164 -41.99 23.51 17.30
N ARG A 165 -42.44 24.64 16.74
CA ARG A 165 -42.05 25.07 15.37
C ARG A 165 -40.54 25.21 15.19
N VAL A 166 -39.80 25.61 16.22
CA VAL A 166 -38.32 25.70 16.17
C VAL A 166 -37.67 24.33 15.95
N ASP A 167 -38.28 23.25 16.47
CA ASP A 167 -37.77 21.89 16.30
C ASP A 167 -37.88 21.46 14.83
N LEU A 168 -38.93 21.88 14.12
CA LEU A 168 -39.09 21.66 12.68
C LEU A 168 -38.03 22.42 11.86
N GLU A 169 -37.76 23.68 12.19
CA GLU A 169 -36.71 24.44 11.50
C GLU A 169 -35.32 23.83 11.69
N GLN A 170 -35.01 23.34 12.90
CA GLN A 170 -33.76 22.61 13.17
C GLN A 170 -33.68 21.30 12.38
N ALA A 171 -34.78 20.55 12.30
CA ALA A 171 -34.85 19.33 11.50
C ALA A 171 -34.66 19.60 10.01
N ASN A 172 -35.27 20.65 9.48
CA ASN A 172 -35.12 21.10 8.09
C ASN A 172 -33.66 21.47 7.79
N GLY A 173 -33.00 22.19 8.69
CA GLY A 173 -31.58 22.53 8.54
C GLY A 173 -30.68 21.30 8.45
N ARG A 174 -30.95 20.27 9.24
CA ARG A 174 -30.18 19.00 9.21
C ARG A 174 -30.48 18.16 7.98
N LEU A 175 -31.73 18.12 7.53
CA LEU A 175 -32.11 17.48 6.28
C LEU A 175 -31.39 18.15 5.09
N ALA A 176 -31.38 19.48 5.04
CA ALA A 176 -30.67 20.23 4.01
C ALA A 176 -29.15 19.95 4.02
N LEU A 177 -28.54 19.84 5.20
CA LEU A 177 -27.13 19.42 5.32
C LEU A 177 -26.89 17.99 4.81
N ALA A 178 -27.79 17.05 5.14
CA ALA A 178 -27.70 15.67 4.65
C ALA A 178 -27.83 15.59 3.12
N GLU A 179 -28.71 16.39 2.53
CA GLU A 179 -28.87 16.50 1.07
C GLU A 179 -27.64 17.11 0.39
N ALA A 180 -27.04 18.15 0.97
CA ALA A 180 -25.78 18.74 0.49
C ALA A 180 -24.61 17.73 0.56
N ASN A 181 -24.53 16.93 1.63
CA ASN A 181 -23.54 15.86 1.75
C ASN A 181 -23.73 14.78 0.68
N LEU A 182 -24.99 14.38 0.41
CA LEU A 182 -25.30 13.43 -0.67
C LEU A 182 -24.90 13.97 -2.05
N LEU A 183 -25.19 15.24 -2.34
CA LEU A 183 -24.75 15.88 -3.58
C LEU A 183 -23.22 15.93 -3.70
N THR A 184 -22.52 16.19 -2.59
CA THR A 184 -21.06 16.22 -2.56
C THR A 184 -20.47 14.85 -2.88
N GLU A 185 -20.92 13.78 -2.20
CA GLU A 185 -20.35 12.44 -2.41
C GLU A 185 -20.72 11.85 -3.79
N THR A 186 -21.91 12.17 -4.32
CA THR A 186 -22.27 11.79 -5.70
C THR A 186 -21.43 12.53 -6.75
N THR A 187 -21.11 13.80 -6.52
CA THR A 187 -20.19 14.58 -7.38
C THR A 187 -18.78 14.02 -7.31
N ASN A 188 -18.27 13.69 -6.11
CA ASN A 188 -16.97 13.06 -5.95
C ASN A 188 -16.90 11.71 -6.70
N LEU A 189 -17.95 10.88 -6.61
CA LEU A 189 -18.05 9.61 -7.33
C LEU A 189 -18.01 9.82 -8.85
N HIS A 190 -18.71 10.84 -9.35
CA HIS A 190 -18.66 11.21 -10.77
C HIS A 190 -17.23 11.58 -11.21
N ASP A 191 -16.56 12.44 -10.44
CA ASP A 191 -15.22 12.92 -10.79
C ASP A 191 -14.17 11.80 -10.81
N VAL A 192 -14.22 10.88 -9.83
CA VAL A 192 -13.30 9.73 -9.81
C VAL A 192 -13.63 8.71 -10.91
N THR A 193 -14.91 8.59 -11.28
CA THR A 193 -15.34 7.77 -12.42
C THR A 193 -14.74 8.32 -13.72
N ALA A 194 -14.73 9.64 -13.92
CA ALA A 194 -14.09 10.27 -15.07
C ALA A 194 -12.56 10.09 -15.07
N ARG A 195 -11.89 10.18 -13.89
CA ARG A 195 -10.45 9.90 -13.77
C ARG A 195 -10.10 8.45 -14.11
N PHE A 196 -10.92 7.50 -13.67
CA PHE A 196 -10.76 6.10 -14.03
C PHE A 196 -10.93 5.88 -15.54
N GLN A 197 -11.99 6.46 -16.13
CA GLN A 197 -12.23 6.38 -17.57
C GLN A 197 -11.07 6.97 -18.38
N ARG A 198 -10.47 8.08 -17.93
CA ARG A 198 -9.28 8.67 -18.56
C ARG A 198 -8.10 7.68 -18.65
N LEU A 199 -7.90 6.87 -17.61
CA LEU A 199 -6.77 5.95 -17.51
C LEU A 199 -7.05 4.61 -18.18
N TYR A 200 -8.23 4.03 -17.95
CA TYR A 200 -8.62 2.70 -18.40
C TYR A 200 -9.26 2.68 -19.81
N GLY A 201 -9.88 3.79 -20.21
CA GLY A 201 -10.63 3.95 -21.47
C GLY A 201 -12.13 3.68 -21.35
N ASP A 202 -12.54 2.79 -20.44
CA ASP A 202 -13.95 2.44 -20.21
C ASP A 202 -14.45 2.89 -18.84
N LEU A 203 -15.78 2.90 -18.67
CA LEU A 203 -16.39 3.11 -17.36
C LEU A 203 -16.12 1.93 -16.42
N PRO A 204 -15.98 2.19 -15.10
CA PRO A 204 -15.75 1.11 -14.13
C PRO A 204 -16.99 0.21 -14.03
N PRO A 205 -16.83 -1.12 -13.99
CA PRO A 205 -17.95 -2.05 -13.82
C PRO A 205 -18.67 -1.82 -12.50
N ALA A 206 -19.94 -2.22 -12.41
CA ALA A 206 -20.78 -1.99 -11.23
C ALA A 206 -20.20 -2.64 -9.96
N ALA A 207 -19.57 -3.80 -10.10
CA ALA A 207 -18.80 -4.46 -9.05
C ALA A 207 -17.30 -4.44 -9.41
N LEU A 208 -16.48 -4.08 -8.43
CA LEU A 208 -15.01 -4.09 -8.53
C LEU A 208 -14.48 -5.02 -7.45
N GLU A 209 -13.42 -5.77 -7.77
CA GLU A 209 -12.73 -6.62 -6.80
C GLU A 209 -11.98 -5.77 -5.78
N ALA A 210 -12.10 -6.08 -4.49
CA ALA A 210 -11.29 -5.44 -3.45
C ALA A 210 -9.84 -5.95 -3.57
N PRO A 211 -8.83 -5.06 -3.70
CA PRO A 211 -7.46 -5.54 -3.89
C PRO A 211 -6.94 -6.28 -2.65
N ASN A 212 -6.40 -7.48 -2.86
CA ASN A 212 -5.98 -8.38 -1.78
C ASN A 212 -4.46 -8.41 -1.53
N PHE A 213 -3.66 -7.82 -2.43
CA PHE A 213 -2.19 -7.87 -2.37
C PHE A 213 -1.60 -7.13 -1.15
N PHE A 214 -2.40 -6.32 -0.47
CA PHE A 214 -2.06 -5.66 0.80
C PHE A 214 -1.97 -6.63 1.99
N ASN A 215 -2.63 -7.81 1.89
CA ASN A 215 -2.68 -8.80 2.96
C ASN A 215 -1.30 -9.40 3.28
N ALA A 216 -0.37 -9.35 2.32
CA ALA A 216 1.02 -9.77 2.52
C ALA A 216 1.79 -8.84 3.47
N GLY A 217 1.27 -7.64 3.75
CA GLY A 217 1.93 -6.64 4.58
C GLY A 217 3.11 -5.95 3.88
N VAL A 218 3.76 -5.06 4.62
CA VAL A 218 5.03 -4.44 4.26
C VAL A 218 6.14 -5.02 5.12
N GLU A 219 7.38 -4.66 4.79
CA GLU A 219 8.58 -5.03 5.54
C GLU A 219 8.47 -4.63 7.01
N ALA A 220 9.32 -5.21 7.86
CA ALA A 220 9.27 -4.99 9.31
C ALA A 220 9.69 -3.57 9.74
N SER A 221 10.44 -2.87 8.90
CA SER A 221 10.97 -1.53 9.17
C SER A 221 11.00 -0.67 7.91
N ALA A 222 11.01 0.66 8.09
CA ALA A 222 11.18 1.60 6.98
C ALA A 222 12.55 1.39 6.31
N GLU A 223 13.58 1.04 7.08
CA GLU A 223 14.91 0.72 6.60
C GLU A 223 14.93 -0.52 5.70
N ASP A 224 14.17 -1.55 6.03
CA ASP A 224 14.06 -2.75 5.20
C ASP A 224 13.28 -2.47 3.91
N ALA A 225 12.22 -1.66 3.99
CA ALA A 225 11.51 -1.17 2.81
C ALA A 225 12.44 -0.35 1.88
N LEU A 226 13.35 0.46 2.45
CA LEU A 226 14.35 1.22 1.69
C LEU A 226 15.38 0.32 1.01
N LYS A 227 15.86 -0.74 1.67
CA LYS A 227 16.81 -1.70 1.06
C LYS A 227 16.22 -2.34 -0.20
N ILE A 228 14.92 -2.62 -0.20
CA ILE A 228 14.21 -3.13 -1.39
C ILE A 228 14.13 -2.04 -2.46
N ALA A 229 13.77 -0.81 -2.08
CA ALA A 229 13.66 0.30 -3.00
C ALA A 229 14.99 0.61 -3.70
N TYR A 230 16.11 0.69 -2.98
CA TYR A 230 17.42 0.94 -3.59
C TYR A 230 17.87 -0.15 -4.56
N ARG A 231 17.29 -1.36 -4.48
CA ARG A 231 17.57 -2.44 -5.42
C ARG A 231 16.65 -2.42 -6.63
N HIS A 232 15.37 -2.11 -6.46
CA HIS A 232 14.37 -2.35 -7.51
C HIS A 232 13.72 -1.08 -8.08
N ASN A 233 13.92 0.09 -7.46
CA ASN A 233 13.35 1.34 -7.94
C ASN A 233 13.89 1.67 -9.35
N PRO A 234 13.03 1.75 -10.38
CA PRO A 234 13.48 2.00 -11.75
C PRO A 234 14.10 3.39 -11.96
N ASP A 235 13.66 4.41 -11.22
CA ASP A 235 14.25 5.75 -11.34
C ASP A 235 15.72 5.72 -10.90
N LEU A 236 16.03 5.05 -9.79
CA LEU A 236 17.42 4.87 -9.35
C LEU A 236 18.22 4.03 -10.35
N LEU A 237 17.69 2.90 -10.82
CA LEU A 237 18.38 2.05 -11.79
C LEU A 237 18.68 2.79 -13.10
N SER A 238 17.78 3.66 -13.56
CA SER A 238 18.01 4.49 -14.74
C SER A 238 19.24 5.41 -14.57
N THR A 239 19.42 6.02 -13.40
CA THR A 239 20.60 6.86 -13.11
C THR A 239 21.90 6.08 -13.06
N ILE A 240 21.86 4.84 -12.55
CA ILE A 240 23.02 3.93 -12.50
C ILE A 240 23.45 3.52 -13.92
N GLU A 241 22.50 3.21 -14.80
CA GLU A 241 22.79 2.94 -16.21
C GLU A 241 23.34 4.19 -16.94
N ASP A 242 22.87 5.39 -16.59
CA ASP A 242 23.40 6.63 -17.17
C ASP A 242 24.86 6.86 -16.75
N ILE A 243 25.25 6.59 -15.49
CA ILE A 243 26.65 6.62 -15.06
C ILE A 243 27.52 5.72 -15.95
N GLN A 244 27.06 4.50 -16.26
CA GLN A 244 27.81 3.61 -17.14
C GLN A 244 27.87 4.13 -18.58
N ALA A 245 26.78 4.72 -19.08
CA ALA A 245 26.78 5.40 -20.37
C ALA A 245 27.82 6.53 -20.40
N LYS A 246 27.88 7.40 -19.38
CA LYS A 246 28.88 8.49 -19.29
C LYS A 246 30.30 7.97 -19.21
N ARG A 247 30.55 6.84 -18.52
CA ARG A 247 31.87 6.18 -18.54
C ARG A 247 32.25 5.74 -19.95
N LYS A 248 31.32 5.20 -20.75
CA LYS A 248 31.59 4.83 -22.14
C LYS A 248 31.72 6.04 -23.07
N GLU A 249 31.05 7.16 -22.77
CA GLU A 249 31.24 8.44 -23.46
C GLU A 249 32.69 8.96 -23.33
N ILE A 250 33.31 8.82 -22.15
CA ILE A 250 34.73 9.16 -21.95
C ILE A 250 35.63 8.30 -22.86
N ASN A 251 35.39 6.98 -22.90
CA ASN A 251 36.15 6.06 -23.76
C ASN A 251 35.99 6.41 -25.26
N THR A 252 34.79 6.82 -25.70
CA THR A 252 34.56 7.31 -27.07
C THR A 252 35.39 8.57 -27.37
N ASN A 253 35.55 9.48 -26.41
CA ASN A 253 36.37 10.68 -26.57
C ASN A 253 37.88 10.37 -26.53
N GLU A 254 38.31 9.41 -25.71
CA GLU A 254 39.70 8.93 -25.68
C GLU A 254 40.13 8.26 -26.98
N ALA A 255 39.19 7.64 -27.71
CA ALA A 255 39.48 7.03 -29.02
C ALA A 255 40.07 8.00 -30.04
N ARG A 256 39.85 9.31 -29.87
CA ARG A 256 40.41 10.37 -30.74
C ARG A 256 41.94 10.48 -30.66
N TYR A 257 42.55 9.93 -29.62
CA TYR A 257 44.01 9.86 -29.47
C TYR A 257 44.65 8.66 -30.19
N PHE A 258 43.87 7.85 -30.89
CA PHE A 258 44.34 6.74 -31.69
C PHE A 258 44.19 7.04 -33.19
N PRO A 259 45.01 6.41 -34.05
CA PRO A 259 44.84 6.55 -35.49
C PRO A 259 43.58 5.83 -35.97
N ARG A 260 43.00 6.34 -37.06
CA ARG A 260 41.91 5.71 -37.80
C ARG A 260 42.44 5.09 -39.08
N LEU A 261 42.05 3.86 -39.35
CA LEU A 261 42.41 3.07 -40.53
C LEU A 261 41.15 2.74 -41.33
N ASP A 262 41.08 3.22 -42.56
CA ASP A 262 39.98 2.95 -43.50
C ASP A 262 40.50 2.26 -44.76
N LEU A 263 39.80 1.22 -45.22
CA LEU A 263 39.97 0.61 -46.54
C LEU A 263 39.02 1.30 -47.51
N GLN A 264 39.53 1.81 -48.61
CA GLN A 264 38.74 2.44 -49.67
C GLN A 264 39.04 1.77 -51.01
N ALA A 265 37.98 1.36 -51.71
CA ALA A 265 38.05 0.91 -53.09
C ALA A 265 37.21 1.84 -53.96
N ARG A 266 37.77 2.31 -55.07
CA ARG A 266 37.10 3.19 -56.03
C ARG A 266 37.21 2.59 -57.41
N LYS A 267 36.10 2.57 -58.13
CA LYS A 267 36.04 2.08 -59.50
C LYS A 267 35.34 3.11 -60.37
N ASN A 268 36.04 3.61 -61.39
CA ASN A 268 35.43 4.49 -62.37
C ASN A 268 34.57 3.68 -63.36
N LEU A 269 33.31 4.08 -63.50
CA LEU A 269 32.32 3.49 -64.39
C LEU A 269 32.11 4.33 -65.67
N GLY A 270 32.74 5.50 -65.79
CA GLY A 270 32.64 6.38 -66.94
C GLY A 270 33.62 6.04 -68.06
N THR A 271 33.24 6.36 -69.31
CA THR A 271 34.13 6.35 -70.47
C THR A 271 34.63 7.77 -70.74
N SER A 272 35.93 7.93 -70.99
CA SER A 272 36.54 9.24 -71.29
C SER A 272 35.85 9.93 -72.46
N SER A 273 35.62 11.25 -72.35
CA SER A 273 34.91 12.07 -73.37
C SER A 273 35.70 12.30 -74.66
N ASP A 274 36.94 11.79 -74.75
CA ASP A 274 37.82 11.89 -75.92
C ASP A 274 37.77 10.66 -76.86
N GLY A 275 36.88 9.69 -76.61
CA GLY A 275 36.68 8.52 -77.48
C GLY A 275 37.88 7.58 -77.57
N LYS A 276 38.95 7.83 -76.83
CA LYS A 276 40.03 6.87 -76.61
C LYS A 276 39.56 5.95 -75.50
N ASN A 277 39.73 4.64 -75.69
CA ASN A 277 39.64 3.65 -74.61
C ASN A 277 40.63 4.07 -73.52
N SER A 278 40.16 4.87 -72.58
CA SER A 278 40.89 5.15 -71.36
C SER A 278 40.88 3.84 -70.59
N THR A 279 41.93 3.05 -70.79
CA THR A 279 42.39 2.02 -69.85
C THR A 279 42.79 2.59 -68.49
N SER A 280 42.59 3.90 -68.28
CA SER A 280 42.79 4.63 -67.03
C SER A 280 41.50 4.72 -66.21
N ALA A 281 40.61 3.71 -66.29
CA ALA A 281 39.71 3.44 -65.18
C ALA A 281 40.60 3.09 -63.98
N ALA A 282 40.94 4.10 -63.18
CA ALA A 282 41.75 3.89 -61.99
C ALA A 282 40.87 3.12 -60.99
N ASP A 283 41.03 1.81 -60.98
CA ASP A 283 40.64 0.96 -59.87
C ASP A 283 41.63 1.26 -58.74
N LEU A 284 41.24 2.14 -57.81
CA LEU A 284 42.06 2.50 -56.67
C LEU A 284 41.64 1.65 -55.48
N LEU A 285 42.57 0.85 -54.96
CA LEU A 285 42.44 0.22 -53.65
C LEU A 285 43.48 0.88 -52.73
N GLU A 286 43.01 1.62 -51.73
CA GLU A 286 43.86 2.34 -50.80
C GLU A 286 43.52 1.98 -49.35
N LEU A 287 44.57 1.95 -48.53
CA LEU A 287 44.45 1.86 -47.09
C LEU A 287 44.90 3.21 -46.51
N THR A 288 43.97 3.95 -45.92
CA THR A 288 44.22 5.30 -45.41
C THR A 288 44.36 5.27 -43.90
N LEU A 289 45.54 5.64 -43.39
CA LEU A 289 45.78 5.85 -41.96
C LEU A 289 45.74 7.36 -41.67
N ASN A 290 44.72 7.78 -40.92
CA ASN A 290 44.56 9.16 -40.46
C ASN A 290 44.91 9.25 -38.98
N PHE A 291 45.92 10.05 -38.62
CA PHE A 291 46.31 10.27 -37.23
C PHE A 291 46.39 11.76 -36.91
N ASN A 292 45.54 12.22 -36.00
CA ASN A 292 45.55 13.62 -35.56
C ASN A 292 46.66 13.82 -34.52
N LEU A 293 47.67 14.61 -34.86
CA LEU A 293 48.79 14.93 -33.96
C LEU A 293 48.46 16.08 -33.00
N PHE A 294 47.63 17.04 -33.41
CA PHE A 294 47.28 18.21 -32.62
C PHE A 294 45.98 18.87 -33.11
N ASN A 295 45.00 18.99 -32.22
CA ASN A 295 43.69 19.57 -32.51
C ASN A 295 43.36 20.80 -31.65
N GLY A 296 44.36 21.66 -31.38
CA GLY A 296 44.15 22.88 -30.59
C GLY A 296 43.62 22.64 -29.17
N PHE A 297 44.05 21.54 -28.53
CA PHE A 297 43.55 21.06 -27.22
C PHE A 297 42.06 20.69 -27.15
N SER A 298 41.33 20.68 -28.28
CA SER A 298 39.90 20.34 -28.31
C SER A 298 39.61 18.94 -27.75
N ASP A 299 40.45 17.95 -28.06
CA ASP A 299 40.27 16.57 -27.60
C ASP A 299 40.46 16.44 -26.08
N LYS A 300 41.43 17.18 -25.50
CA LYS A 300 41.62 17.26 -24.05
C LYS A 300 40.38 17.84 -23.37
N HIS A 301 39.87 18.96 -23.87
CA HIS A 301 38.69 19.60 -23.29
C HIS A 301 37.41 18.79 -23.50
N SER A 302 37.32 18.00 -24.58
CA SER A 302 36.21 17.07 -24.80
C SER A 302 36.19 15.94 -23.77
N ILE A 303 37.34 15.38 -23.40
CA ILE A 303 37.45 14.40 -22.29
C ILE A 303 37.08 15.05 -20.96
N LEU A 304 37.62 16.23 -20.65
CA LEU A 304 37.29 16.95 -19.42
C LEU A 304 35.79 17.28 -19.31
N GLN A 305 35.17 17.67 -20.44
CA GLN A 305 33.73 17.89 -20.50
C GLN A 305 32.95 16.60 -20.21
N ALA A 306 33.33 15.47 -20.80
CA ALA A 306 32.70 14.17 -20.54
C ALA A 306 32.88 13.73 -19.08
N ALA A 307 34.03 14.01 -18.46
CA ALA A 307 34.25 13.78 -17.04
C ALA A 307 33.30 14.61 -16.16
N GLN A 308 33.02 15.88 -16.51
CA GLN A 308 32.02 16.68 -15.78
C GLN A 308 30.59 16.15 -15.97
N LYS A 309 30.25 15.62 -17.16
CA LYS A 309 28.96 14.94 -17.36
C LYS A 309 28.83 13.69 -16.49
N LEU A 310 29.91 12.94 -16.30
CA LEU A 310 29.94 11.79 -15.38
C LEU A 310 29.69 12.23 -13.93
N ASN A 311 30.37 13.29 -13.46
CA ASN A 311 30.10 13.86 -12.13
C ASN A 311 28.62 14.25 -11.97
N GLY A 312 28.06 14.95 -12.97
CA GLY A 312 26.63 15.30 -12.95
C GLY A 312 25.69 14.09 -12.92
N ALA A 313 26.05 12.98 -13.59
CA ALA A 313 25.29 11.73 -13.51
C ALA A 313 25.36 11.10 -12.11
N GLN A 314 26.51 11.20 -11.42
CA GLN A 314 26.65 10.76 -10.03
C GLN A 314 25.81 11.60 -9.07
N ASP A 315 25.79 12.93 -9.24
CA ASP A 315 24.94 13.83 -8.46
C ASP A 315 23.44 13.50 -8.66
N MET A 316 23.04 13.17 -9.88
CA MET A 316 21.66 12.75 -10.19
C MET A 316 21.30 11.39 -9.54
N ARG A 317 22.25 10.45 -9.45
CA ARG A 317 22.08 9.21 -8.69
C ARG A 317 21.88 9.51 -7.21
N ASP A 318 22.69 10.39 -6.63
CA ASP A 318 22.57 10.78 -5.22
C ASP A 318 21.22 11.47 -4.94
N LYS A 319 20.76 12.33 -5.84
CA LYS A 319 19.40 12.89 -5.80
C LYS A 319 18.33 11.80 -5.84
N ALA A 320 18.45 10.83 -6.74
CA ALA A 320 17.50 9.70 -6.83
C ALA A 320 17.48 8.87 -5.53
N CYS A 321 18.62 8.66 -4.86
CA CYS A 321 18.67 8.04 -3.53
C CYS A 321 17.84 8.85 -2.50
N ILE A 322 18.03 10.18 -2.45
CA ILE A 322 17.36 11.06 -1.49
C ILE A 322 15.84 11.10 -1.73
N ASP A 323 15.42 11.27 -2.98
CA ASP A 323 14.02 11.32 -3.37
C ASP A 323 13.31 9.99 -3.06
N THR A 324 13.94 8.86 -3.41
CA THR A 324 13.44 7.52 -3.10
C THR A 324 13.32 7.33 -1.60
N ARG A 325 14.31 7.78 -0.82
CA ARG A 325 14.28 7.70 0.64
C ARG A 325 13.09 8.44 1.21
N GLN A 326 12.89 9.69 0.83
CA GLN A 326 11.78 10.52 1.32
C GLN A 326 10.44 9.86 1.00
N LEU A 327 10.23 9.44 -0.25
CA LEU A 327 8.97 8.86 -0.69
C LEU A 327 8.63 7.57 0.07
N VAL A 328 9.57 6.63 0.15
CA VAL A 328 9.33 5.32 0.78
C VAL A 328 9.15 5.45 2.29
N VAL A 329 9.94 6.29 2.96
CA VAL A 329 9.83 6.51 4.41
C VAL A 329 8.48 7.13 4.76
N ILE A 330 8.03 8.15 4.02
CA ILE A 330 6.72 8.79 4.27
C ILE A 330 5.60 7.78 4.05
N ALA A 331 5.59 7.08 2.90
CA ALA A 331 4.56 6.11 2.59
C ALA A 331 4.52 4.95 3.60
N TYR A 332 5.67 4.48 4.08
CA TYR A 332 5.75 3.45 5.12
C TYR A 332 5.20 3.95 6.46
N ASN A 333 5.57 5.17 6.87
CA ASN A 333 5.07 5.79 8.09
C ASN A 333 3.53 5.96 8.05
N ASP A 334 2.97 6.33 6.90
CA ASP A 334 1.52 6.41 6.70
C ASP A 334 0.84 5.06 7.01
N ILE A 335 1.42 3.92 6.61
CA ILE A 335 0.88 2.59 6.90
C ILE A 335 0.85 2.33 8.41
N VAL A 336 1.94 2.62 9.12
CA VAL A 336 2.03 2.43 10.58
C VAL A 336 0.99 3.29 11.29
N GLN A 337 0.92 4.57 10.92
CA GLN A 337 0.00 5.53 11.53
C GLN A 337 -1.47 5.19 11.24
N LEU A 338 -1.82 4.86 9.99
CA LEU A 338 -3.20 4.57 9.60
C LEU A 338 -3.69 3.25 10.22
N LYS A 339 -2.82 2.26 10.43
CA LYS A 339 -3.16 1.05 11.19
C LYS A 339 -3.56 1.38 12.63
N GLU A 340 -2.80 2.25 13.30
CA GLU A 340 -3.13 2.67 14.66
C GLU A 340 -4.41 3.52 14.70
N GLN A 341 -4.54 4.49 13.79
CA GLN A 341 -5.73 5.33 13.67
C GLN A 341 -7.00 4.52 13.43
N ARG A 342 -6.94 3.47 12.60
CA ARG A 342 -8.09 2.60 12.31
C ARG A 342 -8.68 2.03 13.61
N THR A 343 -7.84 1.58 14.54
CA THR A 343 -8.29 1.03 15.84
C THR A 343 -9.12 2.05 16.63
N TYR A 344 -8.63 3.30 16.75
CA TYR A 344 -9.35 4.35 17.49
C TYR A 344 -10.62 4.79 16.77
N ARG A 345 -10.61 4.88 15.44
CA ARG A 345 -11.81 5.24 14.65
C ARG A 345 -12.86 4.15 14.68
N GLU A 346 -12.44 2.89 14.71
CA GLU A 346 -13.34 1.75 14.87
C GLU A 346 -14.01 1.77 16.26
N GLN A 347 -13.24 2.04 17.31
CA GLN A 347 -13.77 2.23 18.67
C GLN A 347 -14.74 3.42 18.75
N HIS A 348 -14.43 4.54 18.09
CA HIS A 348 -15.29 5.71 18.03
C HIS A 348 -16.62 5.37 17.33
N ARG A 349 -16.57 4.75 16.14
CA ARG A 349 -17.77 4.31 15.41
C ARG A 349 -18.62 3.34 16.24
N ASN A 350 -18.02 2.34 16.89
CA ASN A 350 -18.74 1.42 17.79
C ASN A 350 -19.44 2.15 18.93
N SER A 351 -18.76 3.11 19.55
CA SER A 351 -19.31 3.88 20.67
C SER A 351 -20.52 4.73 20.24
N ILE A 352 -20.42 5.40 19.09
CA ILE A 352 -21.50 6.21 18.53
C ILE A 352 -22.68 5.34 18.08
N GLU A 353 -22.41 4.16 17.51
CA GLU A 353 -23.44 3.19 17.15
C GLU A 353 -24.26 2.74 18.37
N ASN A 354 -23.59 2.38 19.46
CA ASN A 354 -24.25 2.01 20.71
C ASN A 354 -25.07 3.16 21.30
N ALA A 355 -24.54 4.38 21.27
CA ALA A 355 -25.25 5.57 21.74
C ALA A 355 -26.50 5.85 20.90
N ARG A 356 -26.41 5.76 19.58
CA ARG A 356 -27.53 5.89 18.64
C ARG A 356 -28.63 4.86 18.96
N VAL A 357 -28.27 3.59 19.13
CA VAL A 357 -29.22 2.52 19.48
C VAL A 357 -29.90 2.79 20.84
N ALA A 358 -29.14 3.29 21.82
CA ALA A 358 -29.70 3.66 23.12
C ALA A 358 -30.67 4.85 23.00
N TYR A 359 -30.34 5.86 22.20
CA TYR A 359 -31.21 7.01 21.96
C TYR A 359 -32.50 6.61 21.26
N GLN A 360 -32.45 5.65 20.33
CA GLN A 360 -33.65 5.11 19.69
C GLN A 360 -34.58 4.48 20.72
N LYS A 361 -34.05 3.63 21.60
CA LYS A 361 -34.83 3.00 22.68
C LYS A 361 -35.41 4.03 23.66
N GLN A 362 -34.64 5.06 24.01
CA GLN A 362 -35.12 6.13 24.89
C GLN A 362 -36.20 6.98 24.23
N PHE A 363 -36.10 7.21 22.92
CA PHE A 363 -37.15 7.88 22.16
C PHE A 363 -38.44 7.06 22.15
N ASP A 364 -38.36 5.74 21.96
CA ASP A 364 -39.53 4.84 21.93
C ASP A 364 -40.31 4.85 23.26
N ILE A 365 -39.64 5.11 24.39
CA ILE A 365 -40.25 5.31 25.72
C ILE A 365 -40.48 6.78 26.09
N GLY A 366 -40.30 7.72 25.16
CA GLY A 366 -40.57 9.15 25.35
C GLY A 366 -39.54 9.92 26.19
N GLN A 367 -38.37 9.36 26.49
CA GLN A 367 -37.31 9.98 27.29
C GLN A 367 -36.29 10.79 26.47
N ARG A 368 -36.34 10.73 25.13
CA ARG A 368 -35.44 11.43 24.23
C ARG A 368 -36.22 12.06 23.07
N THR A 369 -35.68 13.09 22.42
CA THR A 369 -36.36 13.79 21.31
C THR A 369 -35.98 13.24 19.94
N LEU A 370 -36.80 13.50 18.91
CA LEU A 370 -36.44 13.18 17.50
C LEU A 370 -35.22 14.00 17.01
N LEU A 371 -34.98 15.18 17.59
CA LEU A 371 -33.79 15.99 17.30
C LEU A 371 -32.52 15.29 17.77
N ASP A 372 -32.52 14.71 18.97
CA ASP A 372 -31.38 13.94 19.47
C ASP A 372 -31.07 12.72 18.58
N LEU A 373 -32.11 12.10 18.01
CA LEU A 373 -31.93 11.02 17.05
C LEU A 373 -31.27 11.51 15.77
N LEU A 374 -31.76 12.62 15.20
CA LEU A 374 -31.14 13.26 14.05
C LEU A 374 -29.66 13.58 14.28
N ASP A 375 -29.28 14.05 15.49
CA ASP A 375 -27.87 14.28 15.84
C ASP A 375 -27.08 12.97 15.84
N SER A 376 -27.58 11.96 16.55
CA SER A 376 -26.88 10.67 16.68
C SER A 376 -26.69 9.96 15.34
N GLU A 377 -27.64 10.12 14.40
CA GLU A 377 -27.54 9.59 13.04
C GLU A 377 -26.42 10.29 12.24
N ASN A 378 -26.37 11.62 12.30
CA ASN A 378 -25.31 12.37 11.64
C ASN A 378 -23.92 12.05 12.24
N GLU A 379 -23.79 11.98 13.57
CA GLU A 379 -22.55 11.57 14.23
C GLU A 379 -22.11 10.17 13.80
N PHE A 380 -23.05 9.22 13.69
CA PHE A 380 -22.77 7.87 13.22
C PHE A 380 -22.32 7.86 11.74
N PHE A 381 -22.97 8.66 10.89
CA PHE A 381 -22.57 8.86 9.50
C PHE A 381 -21.14 9.41 9.40
N GLN A 382 -20.79 10.43 10.17
CA GLN A 382 -19.42 10.99 10.19
C GLN A 382 -18.39 9.98 10.69
N ALA A 383 -18.72 9.22 11.74
CA ALA A 383 -17.84 8.18 12.27
C ALA A 383 -17.58 7.06 11.24
N LYS A 384 -18.62 6.60 10.53
CA LYS A 384 -18.48 5.63 9.43
C LYS A 384 -17.62 6.18 8.29
N ARG A 385 -17.92 7.37 7.81
CA ARG A 385 -17.15 8.05 6.75
C ARG A 385 -15.67 8.18 7.12
N SER A 386 -15.39 8.55 8.36
CA SER A 386 -14.03 8.69 8.85
C SER A 386 -13.26 7.36 8.93
N LEU A 387 -13.92 6.27 9.37
CA LEU A 387 -13.32 4.94 9.40
C LEU A 387 -13.03 4.44 7.98
N THR A 388 -14.01 4.50 7.09
CA THR A 388 -13.88 4.06 5.69
C THR A 388 -12.79 4.84 4.95
N ASN A 389 -12.70 6.17 5.14
CA ASN A 389 -11.59 6.95 4.59
C ASN A 389 -10.23 6.43 5.07
N THR A 390 -10.09 6.12 6.36
CA THR A 390 -8.85 5.60 6.93
C THR A 390 -8.48 4.23 6.36
N GLU A 391 -9.46 3.38 6.09
CA GLU A 391 -9.25 2.06 5.49
C GLU A 391 -8.75 2.16 4.04
N TYR A 392 -9.35 3.02 3.23
CA TYR A 392 -8.89 3.24 1.84
C TYR A 392 -7.59 4.04 1.77
N ASP A 393 -7.37 4.99 2.68
CA ASP A 393 -6.08 5.69 2.79
C ASP A 393 -4.96 4.71 3.17
N LEU A 394 -5.25 3.72 4.03
CA LEU A 394 -4.31 2.64 4.36
C LEU A 394 -3.96 1.82 3.11
N GLN A 395 -4.97 1.42 2.31
CA GLN A 395 -4.73 0.74 1.03
C GLN A 395 -3.86 1.59 0.09
N MET A 396 -4.15 2.88 -0.03
CA MET A 396 -3.36 3.80 -0.84
C MET A 396 -1.92 3.93 -0.34
N ALA A 397 -1.69 3.92 0.98
CA ALA A 397 -0.35 3.95 1.57
C ALA A 397 0.47 2.71 1.16
N TYR A 398 -0.14 1.51 1.19
CA TYR A 398 0.49 0.30 0.64
C TYR A 398 0.87 0.44 -0.84
N VAL A 399 -0.06 0.93 -1.68
CA VAL A 399 0.22 1.15 -3.10
C VAL A 399 1.40 2.11 -3.28
N ARG A 400 1.45 3.22 -2.52
CA ARG A 400 2.56 4.19 -2.56
C ARG A 400 3.89 3.56 -2.16
N THR A 401 3.93 2.76 -1.10
CA THR A 401 5.15 2.06 -0.68
C THR A 401 5.64 1.10 -1.76
N TYR A 402 4.77 0.26 -2.33
CA TYR A 402 5.18 -0.67 -3.38
C TYR A 402 5.58 0.04 -4.68
N ALA A 403 4.93 1.15 -5.04
CA ALA A 403 5.34 1.97 -6.19
C ALA A 403 6.73 2.58 -5.96
N GLY A 404 6.97 3.14 -4.78
CA GLY A 404 8.27 3.69 -4.38
C GLY A 404 9.38 2.65 -4.34
N GLN A 405 9.06 1.39 -4.05
CA GLN A 405 9.98 0.27 -4.13
C GLN A 405 10.25 -0.21 -5.57
N GLY A 406 9.43 0.18 -6.55
CA GLY A 406 9.45 -0.42 -7.89
C GLY A 406 8.80 -1.80 -7.97
N ALA A 407 7.98 -2.17 -6.98
CA ALA A 407 7.42 -3.51 -6.81
C ALA A 407 5.90 -3.59 -7.05
N LEU A 408 5.20 -2.48 -7.29
CA LEU A 408 3.72 -2.46 -7.37
C LEU A 408 3.18 -3.40 -8.45
N LEU A 409 3.70 -3.33 -9.67
CA LEU A 409 3.33 -4.25 -10.75
C LEU A 409 3.50 -5.73 -10.37
N ASN A 410 4.64 -6.06 -9.77
CA ASN A 410 4.94 -7.43 -9.32
C ASN A 410 3.98 -7.88 -8.21
N LYS A 411 3.58 -6.99 -7.30
CA LYS A 411 2.59 -7.28 -6.24
C LYS A 411 1.19 -7.51 -6.79
N ILE A 412 0.81 -6.79 -7.84
CA ILE A 412 -0.45 -6.99 -8.56
C ILE A 412 -0.38 -8.26 -9.44
N GLY A 413 0.83 -8.68 -9.83
CA GLY A 413 1.05 -9.79 -10.77
C GLY A 413 0.77 -9.38 -12.22
N ALA A 414 0.82 -8.08 -12.51
CA ALA A 414 0.61 -7.50 -13.83
C ALA A 414 1.96 -7.20 -14.50
N ALA A 415 2.05 -7.48 -15.80
CA ALA A 415 3.24 -7.16 -16.59
C ALA A 415 2.86 -6.71 -18.00
N ARG A 416 3.71 -5.88 -18.61
CA ARG A 416 3.64 -5.62 -20.05
C ARG A 416 4.36 -6.74 -20.79
N GLY A 417 3.68 -7.41 -21.71
CA GLY A 417 4.30 -8.41 -22.58
C GLY A 417 5.37 -7.82 -23.51
N ASN A 418 6.25 -8.68 -24.03
CA ASN A 418 7.29 -8.35 -25.02
C ASN A 418 8.37 -7.34 -24.55
N LEU A 419 8.65 -7.29 -23.24
CA LEU A 419 9.81 -6.56 -22.71
C LEU A 419 10.98 -7.52 -22.47
N PRO A 420 12.22 -7.13 -22.79
CA PRO A 420 13.39 -7.94 -22.47
C PRO A 420 13.62 -7.96 -20.96
N GLU A 421 14.09 -9.10 -20.44
CA GLU A 421 14.54 -9.21 -19.06
C GLU A 421 16.05 -8.95 -19.00
N TYR A 422 16.45 -7.87 -18.33
CA TYR A 422 17.85 -7.58 -18.07
C TYR A 422 18.28 -8.20 -16.75
N ALA A 423 19.30 -9.07 -16.79
CA ALA A 423 19.92 -9.59 -15.59
C ALA A 423 20.58 -8.46 -14.80
N ARG A 424 20.57 -8.59 -13.48
CA ARG A 424 21.25 -7.65 -12.58
C ARG A 424 22.76 -7.84 -12.70
N GLU A 425 23.50 -6.74 -12.82
CA GLU A 425 24.97 -6.74 -12.91
C GLU A 425 25.60 -6.23 -11.61
N ASP A 426 26.80 -6.72 -11.27
CA ASP A 426 27.51 -6.39 -10.01
C ASP A 426 27.73 -4.88 -9.81
N TYR A 427 27.92 -4.12 -10.90
CA TYR A 427 28.08 -2.68 -10.81
C TYR A 427 26.82 -1.99 -10.28
N GLN A 428 25.64 -2.57 -10.51
CA GLN A 428 24.39 -1.97 -10.02
C GLN A 428 24.33 -2.03 -8.51
N ASP A 429 24.83 -3.10 -7.90
CA ASP A 429 24.90 -3.21 -6.45
C ASP A 429 25.93 -2.24 -5.86
N ASN A 430 27.10 -2.11 -6.49
CA ASN A 430 28.14 -1.18 -6.06
C ASN A 430 27.72 0.30 -6.19
N GLU A 431 26.95 0.64 -7.24
CA GLU A 431 26.44 2.00 -7.46
C GLU A 431 25.12 2.27 -6.73
N SER A 432 24.47 1.25 -6.14
CA SER A 432 23.22 1.39 -5.38
C SER A 432 23.42 1.64 -3.87
N ILE A 433 24.65 1.90 -3.42
CA ILE A 433 24.97 2.12 -2.00
C ILE A 433 24.43 3.49 -1.53
N CYS A 434 23.12 3.56 -1.33
CA CYS A 434 22.46 4.65 -0.63
C CYS A 434 22.33 4.25 0.85
N GLN A 435 22.59 5.17 1.79
CA GLN A 435 22.35 4.88 3.21
C GLN A 435 20.85 4.67 3.48
N ALA A 436 20.47 3.53 4.03
CA ALA A 436 19.11 3.19 4.42
C ALA A 436 18.87 3.63 5.87
N ILE A 437 18.61 4.92 6.05
CA ILE A 437 18.33 5.54 7.35
C ILE A 437 16.93 6.13 7.27
N ALA A 438 16.06 5.80 8.23
CA ALA A 438 14.75 6.40 8.39
C ALA A 438 14.67 7.17 9.73
N PRO A 439 13.85 8.23 9.82
CA PRO A 439 13.52 8.86 11.08
C PRO A 439 12.77 7.87 11.99
N ALA A 440 13.00 7.98 13.29
CA ALA A 440 12.26 7.21 14.28
C ALA A 440 10.76 7.50 14.15
N GLN A 441 9.95 6.45 14.21
CA GLN A 441 8.50 6.56 14.16
C GLN A 441 8.01 7.35 15.40
N PRO A 442 7.09 8.32 15.23
CA PRO A 442 6.58 9.08 16.35
C PRO A 442 5.71 8.19 17.25
N VAL A 443 6.18 7.93 18.48
CA VAL A 443 5.38 7.26 19.51
C VAL A 443 4.79 8.33 20.41
N ILE A 444 3.46 8.43 20.43
CA ILE A 444 2.76 9.36 21.32
C ILE A 444 2.68 8.72 22.70
N ASP A 445 3.52 9.19 23.63
CA ASP A 445 3.44 8.80 25.05
C ASP A 445 2.24 9.49 25.72
N LYS A 446 1.10 8.80 25.69
CA LYS A 446 -0.14 9.29 26.30
C LYS A 446 -0.01 9.42 27.81
N GLU A 447 0.82 8.60 28.47
CA GLU A 447 0.98 8.66 29.93
C GLU A 447 1.76 9.90 30.33
N ALA A 448 2.86 10.20 29.64
CA ALA A 448 3.60 11.44 29.84
C ALA A 448 2.72 12.69 29.58
N LEU A 449 1.93 12.68 28.49
CA LEU A 449 1.00 13.78 28.20
C LEU A 449 -0.05 13.98 29.30
N LEU A 450 -0.54 12.90 29.91
CA LEU A 450 -1.49 12.97 31.01
C LEU A 450 -0.82 13.38 32.33
N ALA A 451 0.44 12.99 32.55
CA ALA A 451 1.22 13.39 33.72
C ALA A 451 1.53 14.89 33.74
N ASP A 452 1.77 15.48 32.55
CA ASP A 452 1.97 16.92 32.38
C ASP A 452 0.66 17.73 32.39
N ALA A 453 -0.49 17.06 32.28
CA ALA A 453 -1.78 17.72 32.25
C ALA A 453 -2.13 18.29 33.64
N LYS A 454 -2.31 19.62 33.72
CA LYS A 454 -2.87 20.25 34.92
C LYS A 454 -4.29 19.71 35.13
N PRO A 455 -4.68 19.32 36.36
CA PRO A 455 -6.04 18.92 36.63
C PRO A 455 -6.98 20.04 36.22
N LEU A 456 -8.06 19.69 35.52
CA LEU A 456 -9.15 20.62 35.28
C LEU A 456 -9.56 21.17 36.64
N ALA A 457 -9.42 22.49 36.84
CA ALA A 457 -9.95 23.13 38.03
C ALA A 457 -11.43 22.74 38.13
N ASN A 458 -11.89 22.32 39.31
CA ASN A 458 -13.30 22.04 39.53
C ASN A 458 -14.12 23.32 39.28
N VAL A 459 -14.57 23.52 38.04
CA VAL A 459 -15.50 24.60 37.68
C VAL A 459 -16.95 24.20 37.98
N TYR A 460 -17.18 22.95 38.38
CA TYR A 460 -18.48 22.49 38.83
C TYR A 460 -18.51 22.46 40.36
N PRO A 461 -19.36 23.27 41.04
CA PRO A 461 -19.73 22.94 42.40
C PRO A 461 -20.27 21.51 42.40
N THR A 462 -19.80 20.70 43.34
CA THR A 462 -20.34 19.37 43.60
C THR A 462 -21.87 19.46 43.59
N LEU A 463 -22.51 18.92 42.55
CA LEU A 463 -23.96 18.82 42.49
C LEU A 463 -24.37 17.95 43.68
N ALA A 464 -24.83 18.59 44.75
CA ALA A 464 -25.40 17.91 45.88
C ALA A 464 -26.53 17.03 45.37
N LYS A 465 -26.50 15.74 45.71
CA LYS A 465 -27.64 14.83 45.54
C LYS A 465 -28.89 15.55 46.07
N PRO A 466 -30.04 15.55 45.36
CA PRO A 466 -31.24 16.19 45.86
C PRO A 466 -31.61 15.58 47.22
N ALA A 467 -31.63 16.41 48.25
CA ALA A 467 -32.08 16.01 49.58
C ALA A 467 -33.57 15.71 49.53
N LEU A 468 -33.94 14.42 49.61
CA LEU A 468 -35.30 14.03 49.98
C LEU A 468 -35.54 14.50 51.42
N ALA A 469 -36.59 15.30 51.61
CA ALA A 469 -36.97 15.87 52.89
C ALA A 469 -37.18 14.77 53.95
N ALA A 470 -36.42 14.87 55.04
CA ALA A 470 -36.54 13.99 56.19
C ALA A 470 -37.74 14.42 57.05
N ASN A 471 -38.73 13.55 57.19
CA ASN A 471 -39.61 13.54 58.35
C ASN A 471 -39.04 12.56 59.38
N GLU A 472 -38.98 13.03 60.63
CA GLU A 472 -38.40 12.37 61.78
C GLU A 472 -39.06 11.01 62.08
N ILE A 473 -38.27 9.94 62.14
CA ILE A 473 -38.58 8.75 62.96
C ILE A 473 -37.31 8.32 63.70
N LYS A 474 -37.51 8.06 65.00
CA LYS A 474 -36.57 7.64 66.04
C LYS A 474 -35.61 6.53 65.61
N THR A 475 -34.38 6.68 66.10
CA THR A 475 -33.24 5.77 66.03
C THR A 475 -33.46 4.46 66.79
N GLU A 476 -33.25 3.34 66.11
CA GLU A 476 -32.75 2.06 66.63
C GLU A 476 -31.44 1.72 65.89
N PRO A 477 -30.52 0.94 66.50
CA PRO A 477 -29.12 0.90 66.09
C PRO A 477 -28.94 0.17 64.75
N THR A 478 -28.29 0.83 63.81
CA THR A 478 -27.82 0.27 62.54
C THR A 478 -26.80 -0.85 62.79
N PRO A 479 -26.92 -2.02 62.14
CA PRO A 479 -25.89 -3.05 62.18
C PRO A 479 -24.59 -2.52 61.56
N ALA A 480 -23.45 -2.93 62.11
CA ALA A 480 -22.13 -2.56 61.63
C ALA A 480 -22.01 -2.75 60.10
N ALA A 481 -21.53 -1.70 59.42
CA ALA A 481 -21.24 -1.72 58.00
C ALA A 481 -20.31 -2.91 57.66
N PHE A 482 -20.71 -3.72 56.69
CA PHE A 482 -19.90 -4.81 56.17
C PHE A 482 -18.60 -4.24 55.58
N ALA A 483 -17.47 -4.60 56.18
CA ALA A 483 -16.15 -4.20 55.67
C ALA A 483 -15.65 -5.26 54.68
N CYS A 484 -15.62 -4.94 53.38
CA CYS A 484 -15.00 -5.76 52.34
C CYS A 484 -13.51 -5.97 52.64
N LYS A 485 -13.10 -7.23 52.78
CA LYS A 485 -11.69 -7.61 52.90
C LYS A 485 -11.19 -8.10 51.54
N ILE A 486 -10.10 -7.50 51.07
CA ILE A 486 -9.47 -7.82 49.78
C ILE A 486 -9.02 -9.29 49.75
N GLU A 487 -8.59 -9.82 50.90
CA GLU A 487 -8.15 -11.20 51.08
C GLU A 487 -9.28 -12.21 50.81
N ASP A 488 -10.50 -11.90 51.23
CA ASP A 488 -11.66 -12.79 51.07
C ASP A 488 -12.06 -12.93 49.59
N VAL A 489 -12.04 -11.82 48.84
CA VAL A 489 -12.31 -11.81 47.41
C VAL A 489 -11.17 -12.47 46.62
N THR A 490 -9.92 -12.26 47.05
CA THR A 490 -8.74 -12.91 46.46
C THR A 490 -8.81 -14.43 46.61
N ALA A 491 -9.12 -14.91 47.82
CA ALA A 491 -9.35 -16.33 48.07
C ALA A 491 -10.50 -16.87 47.20
N ARG A 492 -11.57 -16.09 47.06
CA ARG A 492 -12.72 -16.46 46.22
C ARG A 492 -12.37 -16.70 44.76
N VAL A 493 -11.55 -15.83 44.17
CA VAL A 493 -11.09 -15.96 42.78
C VAL A 493 -10.23 -17.22 42.60
N HIS A 494 -9.38 -17.54 43.57
CA HIS A 494 -8.58 -18.76 43.55
C HIS A 494 -9.44 -20.04 43.70
N ASP A 495 -10.46 -20.02 44.54
CA ASP A 495 -11.39 -21.13 44.71
C ASP A 495 -12.22 -21.37 43.44
N TRP A 496 -12.70 -20.29 42.81
CA TRP A 496 -13.38 -20.33 41.51
C TRP A 496 -12.51 -20.98 40.43
N GLY A 497 -11.24 -20.56 40.32
CA GLY A 497 -10.29 -21.15 39.39
C GLY A 497 -9.95 -22.61 39.72
N THR A 498 -9.99 -22.98 41.00
CA THR A 498 -9.75 -24.35 41.46
C THR A 498 -10.90 -25.28 41.10
N ALA A 499 -12.15 -24.87 41.31
CA ALA A 499 -13.32 -25.62 40.87
C ALA A 499 -13.30 -25.90 39.36
N TRP A 500 -12.88 -24.90 38.57
CA TRP A 500 -12.71 -25.08 37.12
C TRP A 500 -11.59 -26.08 36.76
N ARG A 501 -10.42 -26.02 37.43
CA ARG A 501 -9.32 -26.99 37.23
C ARG A 501 -9.71 -28.41 37.60
N GLN A 502 -10.50 -28.58 38.66
CA GLN A 502 -10.98 -29.87 39.15
C GLN A 502 -12.13 -30.43 38.33
N LYS A 503 -12.68 -29.65 37.37
CA LYS A 503 -13.86 -30.00 36.57
C LYS A 503 -15.13 -30.21 37.40
N ASP A 504 -15.19 -29.57 38.57
CA ASP A 504 -16.38 -29.58 39.41
C ASP A 504 -17.34 -28.50 38.92
N ALA A 505 -18.24 -28.89 38.00
CA ALA A 505 -19.18 -27.96 37.41
C ALA A 505 -20.22 -27.44 38.41
N ASP A 506 -20.60 -28.25 39.40
CA ASP A 506 -21.59 -27.87 40.41
C ASP A 506 -21.00 -26.84 41.38
N GLN A 507 -19.76 -27.05 41.84
CA GLN A 507 -19.08 -26.08 42.68
C GLN A 507 -18.71 -24.81 41.90
N TYR A 508 -18.31 -24.94 40.64
CA TYR A 508 -18.00 -23.78 39.78
C TYR A 508 -19.20 -22.85 39.60
N LEU A 509 -20.40 -23.42 39.36
CA LEU A 509 -21.60 -22.62 39.14
C LEU A 509 -22.10 -21.92 40.42
N LYS A 510 -21.81 -22.45 41.62
CA LYS A 510 -22.15 -21.80 42.90
C LYS A 510 -21.42 -20.49 43.17
N PHE A 511 -20.33 -20.21 42.45
CA PHE A 511 -19.66 -18.91 42.55
C PHE A 511 -20.44 -17.78 41.88
N TYR A 512 -21.47 -18.08 41.08
CA TYR A 512 -22.26 -17.09 40.36
C TYR A 512 -23.58 -16.82 41.08
N ALA A 513 -23.93 -15.54 41.24
CA ALA A 513 -25.18 -15.12 41.87
C ALA A 513 -26.39 -15.45 41.00
N ASP A 514 -27.61 -15.51 41.53
CA ASP A 514 -28.84 -15.72 40.75
C ASP A 514 -29.12 -14.56 39.76
N SER A 515 -28.60 -13.36 40.07
CA SER A 515 -28.66 -12.17 39.21
C SER A 515 -27.61 -12.14 38.10
N PHE A 516 -26.73 -13.14 38.00
CA PHE A 516 -25.64 -13.17 37.01
C PHE A 516 -26.15 -13.12 35.56
N VAL A 517 -25.57 -12.20 34.78
CA VAL A 517 -25.82 -12.05 33.34
C VAL A 517 -24.55 -12.40 32.54
N PRO A 518 -24.56 -13.47 31.71
CA PRO A 518 -23.44 -13.80 30.83
C PRO A 518 -23.17 -12.72 29.77
N GLU A 519 -21.90 -12.49 29.42
CA GLU A 519 -21.49 -11.53 28.37
C GLU A 519 -21.85 -11.99 26.94
N SER A 520 -21.96 -13.30 26.71
CA SER A 520 -22.39 -13.86 25.42
C SER A 520 -23.87 -13.61 25.16
N SER A 521 -24.32 -13.62 23.90
CA SER A 521 -25.75 -13.56 23.50
C SER A 521 -26.59 -14.78 23.93
N LEU A 522 -26.14 -15.52 24.96
CA LEU A 522 -26.76 -16.70 25.54
C LEU A 522 -27.51 -16.29 26.81
N ASP A 523 -28.70 -16.86 27.00
CA ASP A 523 -29.37 -16.84 28.31
C ASP A 523 -28.59 -17.67 29.35
N ARG A 524 -28.87 -17.43 30.64
CA ARG A 524 -28.18 -18.10 31.75
C ARG A 524 -28.21 -19.63 31.64
N GLY A 525 -29.37 -20.22 31.31
CA GLY A 525 -29.51 -21.68 31.24
C GLY A 525 -28.66 -22.29 30.12
N SER A 526 -28.63 -21.63 28.97
CA SER A 526 -27.75 -22.00 27.85
C SER A 526 -26.27 -21.86 28.20
N TRP A 527 -25.89 -20.82 28.94
CA TRP A 527 -24.53 -20.61 29.43
C TRP A 527 -24.09 -21.70 30.42
N GLU A 528 -24.92 -22.07 31.40
CA GLU A 528 -24.61 -23.13 32.36
C GLU A 528 -24.40 -24.48 31.66
N LYS A 529 -25.27 -24.81 30.70
CA LYS A 529 -25.14 -26.03 29.88
C LYS A 529 -23.81 -26.06 29.12
N GLN A 530 -23.43 -24.92 28.52
CA GLN A 530 -22.16 -24.80 27.80
C GLN A 530 -20.96 -25.02 28.75
N ARG A 531 -21.00 -24.50 29.98
CA ARG A 531 -19.91 -24.67 30.96
C ARG A 531 -19.79 -26.13 31.42
N ARG A 532 -20.92 -26.79 31.69
CA ARG A 532 -20.96 -28.23 32.02
C ARG A 532 -20.37 -29.09 30.90
N GLU A 533 -20.74 -28.80 29.66
CA GLU A 533 -20.19 -29.51 28.50
C GLU A 533 -18.67 -29.33 28.38
N ARG A 534 -18.18 -28.09 28.57
CA ARG A 534 -16.73 -27.81 28.53
C ARG A 534 -15.96 -28.58 29.61
N LEU A 535 -16.48 -28.66 30.83
CA LEU A 535 -15.83 -29.36 31.92
C LEU A 535 -15.90 -30.90 31.76
N SER A 536 -16.90 -31.41 31.04
CA SER A 536 -17.06 -32.84 30.75
C SER A 536 -16.02 -33.42 29.76
N LYS A 537 -15.38 -32.57 28.94
CA LYS A 537 -14.41 -33.03 27.92
C LYS A 537 -13.22 -33.74 28.55
N HIS A 538 -12.82 -34.91 28.04
CA HIS A 538 -11.64 -35.64 28.53
C HIS A 538 -10.34 -34.83 28.35
N GLY A 539 -9.48 -34.85 29.38
CA GLY A 539 -8.22 -34.08 29.44
C GLY A 539 -7.96 -33.48 30.82
N LYS A 540 -6.75 -32.95 31.06
CA LYS A 540 -6.39 -32.18 32.26
C LYS A 540 -6.52 -30.69 31.94
N ILE A 541 -7.23 -29.94 32.78
CA ILE A 541 -7.35 -28.48 32.65
C ILE A 541 -6.21 -27.83 33.45
N GLY A 542 -5.39 -27.02 32.78
CA GLY A 542 -4.49 -26.07 33.38
C GLY A 542 -5.14 -24.68 33.39
N LEU A 543 -5.13 -24.02 34.55
CA LEU A 543 -5.58 -22.63 34.69
C LEU A 543 -4.57 -21.93 35.60
N LYS A 544 -3.92 -20.89 35.06
CA LYS A 544 -3.07 -19.97 35.83
C LYS A 544 -3.74 -18.60 35.88
N ILE A 545 -3.74 -18.01 37.07
CA ILE A 545 -4.20 -16.66 37.36
C ILE A 545 -2.95 -15.86 37.73
N GLU A 546 -2.66 -14.83 36.96
CA GLU A 546 -1.49 -13.96 37.08
C GLU A 546 -1.98 -12.51 37.26
N ASP A 547 -1.20 -11.67 37.94
CA ASP A 547 -1.49 -10.23 38.11
C ASP A 547 -2.88 -9.91 38.71
N LEU A 548 -3.31 -10.67 39.71
CA LEU A 548 -4.62 -10.47 40.36
C LEU A 548 -4.65 -9.17 41.17
N GLN A 549 -5.51 -8.24 40.75
CA GLN A 549 -5.81 -6.98 41.44
C GLN A 549 -7.27 -6.96 41.86
N VAL A 550 -7.53 -6.60 43.11
CA VAL A 550 -8.88 -6.57 43.70
C VAL A 550 -9.16 -5.18 44.26
N SER A 551 -10.33 -4.64 43.92
CA SER A 551 -10.87 -3.41 44.49
C SER A 551 -12.19 -3.70 45.21
N CYS A 552 -12.39 -3.07 46.36
CA CYS A 552 -13.52 -3.27 47.26
C CYS A 552 -14.31 -1.95 47.41
N ASP A 553 -15.64 -2.03 47.33
CA ASP A 553 -16.57 -0.92 47.61
C ASP A 553 -17.79 -1.45 48.37
N GLY A 554 -17.70 -1.49 49.70
CA GLY A 554 -18.77 -1.97 50.58
C GLY A 554 -19.14 -3.44 50.33
N GLU A 555 -20.33 -3.69 49.79
CA GLU A 555 -20.81 -5.04 49.44
C GLU A 555 -20.45 -5.46 48.01
N LYS A 556 -19.66 -4.66 47.29
CA LYS A 556 -19.23 -4.90 45.91
C LYS A 556 -17.73 -5.03 45.83
N ALA A 557 -17.25 -5.88 44.92
CA ALA A 557 -15.83 -5.99 44.63
C ALA A 557 -15.57 -6.25 43.15
N ILE A 558 -14.43 -5.80 42.64
CA ILE A 558 -13.98 -6.04 41.27
C ILE A 558 -12.61 -6.69 41.32
N ALA A 559 -12.45 -7.85 40.67
CA ALA A 559 -11.18 -8.53 40.53
C ALA A 559 -10.75 -8.55 39.05
N THR A 560 -9.57 -8.04 38.74
CA THR A 560 -8.97 -8.09 37.40
C THR A 560 -7.70 -8.93 37.42
N PHE A 561 -7.51 -9.80 36.42
CA PHE A 561 -6.35 -10.69 36.34
C PHE A 561 -6.10 -11.21 34.92
N ASN A 562 -4.88 -11.70 34.68
CA ASN A 562 -4.50 -12.41 33.48
C ASN A 562 -4.76 -13.91 33.67
N GLN A 563 -5.57 -14.51 32.79
CA GLN A 563 -5.92 -15.92 32.83
C GLN A 563 -5.24 -16.67 31.68
N SER A 564 -4.39 -17.64 32.01
CA SER A 564 -3.84 -18.59 31.03
C SER A 564 -4.51 -19.95 31.18
N TYR A 565 -5.25 -20.38 30.16
CA TYR A 565 -5.97 -21.66 30.12
C TYR A 565 -5.27 -22.65 29.18
N THR A 566 -5.15 -23.90 29.60
CA THR A 566 -4.68 -25.03 28.77
C THR A 566 -5.55 -26.27 28.97
N LEU A 567 -5.82 -26.99 27.89
CA LEU A 567 -6.45 -28.32 27.93
C LEU A 567 -5.47 -29.35 27.41
N THR A 568 -4.99 -30.23 28.27
CA THR A 568 -4.05 -31.31 27.90
C THR A 568 -4.81 -32.62 27.74
N GLN A 569 -4.84 -33.17 26.53
CA GLN A 569 -5.39 -34.50 26.25
C GLN A 569 -4.27 -35.54 26.17
N PHE A 570 -4.62 -36.83 26.23
CA PHE A 570 -3.63 -37.89 26.10
C PHE A 570 -3.83 -38.63 24.78
N LYS A 571 -2.79 -38.64 23.94
CA LYS A 571 -2.76 -39.45 22.73
C LYS A 571 -1.99 -40.74 23.00
N ILE A 572 -2.51 -41.86 22.54
CA ILE A 572 -1.83 -43.16 22.64
C ILE A 572 -0.76 -43.23 21.56
N LYS A 573 0.49 -43.50 21.94
CA LYS A 573 1.57 -43.83 21.00
C LYS A 573 1.79 -45.35 21.03
N LYS A 574 1.57 -46.02 19.89
CA LYS A 574 1.96 -47.43 19.72
C LYS A 574 3.49 -47.52 19.77
N THR A 575 4.01 -48.35 20.66
CA THR A 575 5.42 -48.77 20.68
C THR A 575 5.61 -49.97 19.75
N ALA A 576 6.75 -50.03 19.07
CA ALA A 576 7.04 -50.98 17.99
C ALA A 576 7.44 -52.39 18.48
N ASP A 577 6.78 -52.91 19.52
CA ASP A 577 7.14 -54.19 20.12
C ASP A 577 5.95 -55.18 20.03
N THR A 578 6.12 -56.25 19.25
CA THR A 578 5.06 -57.15 18.76
C THR A 578 4.63 -58.24 19.75
N ALA A 579 4.87 -58.09 21.05
CA ALA A 579 4.61 -59.14 22.04
C ALA A 579 3.33 -58.99 22.89
N CYS A 580 2.62 -57.85 22.87
CA CYS A 580 1.28 -57.72 23.45
C CYS A 580 0.58 -56.45 22.95
N GLU A 581 -0.50 -56.57 22.17
CA GLU A 581 -1.21 -55.42 21.58
C GLU A 581 -1.93 -54.51 22.59
N VAL A 582 -2.08 -54.93 23.86
CA VAL A 582 -2.79 -54.14 24.88
C VAL A 582 -1.88 -53.71 26.04
N CYS A 583 -0.76 -54.39 26.27
CA CYS A 583 0.02 -54.22 27.50
C CYS A 583 0.97 -53.01 27.51
N ASN A 584 1.36 -52.47 26.34
CA ASN A 584 2.45 -51.47 26.23
C ASN A 584 2.03 -50.11 25.62
N MET A 585 0.80 -49.63 25.85
CA MET A 585 0.36 -48.33 25.34
C MET A 585 0.82 -47.16 26.22
N LYS A 586 1.77 -46.34 25.75
CA LYS A 586 2.21 -45.13 26.47
C LYS A 586 1.31 -43.93 26.12
N ARG A 587 0.63 -43.36 27.12
CA ARG A 587 -0.16 -42.13 27.00
C ARG A 587 0.78 -40.92 26.96
N ILE A 588 0.74 -40.15 25.87
CA ILE A 588 1.51 -38.90 25.74
C ILE A 588 0.58 -37.71 25.92
N PRO A 589 0.87 -36.77 26.84
CA PRO A 589 0.12 -35.54 26.97
C PRO A 589 0.34 -34.64 25.74
N ILE A 590 -0.73 -34.17 25.12
CA ILE A 590 -0.75 -33.18 24.04
C ILE A 590 -1.61 -32.00 24.46
N ILE A 591 -1.18 -30.77 24.17
CA ILE A 591 -1.98 -29.57 24.41
C ILE A 591 -3.02 -29.49 23.28
N ALA A 592 -4.29 -29.69 23.62
CA ALA A 592 -5.41 -29.66 22.68
C ALA A 592 -5.95 -28.25 22.47
N TYR A 593 -5.79 -27.36 23.46
CA TYR A 593 -6.20 -25.96 23.38
C TYR A 593 -5.40 -25.13 24.39
N GLN A 594 -5.04 -23.90 24.02
CA GLN A 594 -4.38 -22.93 24.90
C GLN A 594 -4.90 -21.51 24.58
N ASP A 595 -5.15 -20.72 25.62
CA ASP A 595 -5.66 -19.35 25.51
C ASP A 595 -5.10 -18.48 26.64
N LYS A 596 -4.89 -17.19 26.38
CA LYS A 596 -4.48 -16.19 27.38
C LYS A 596 -5.36 -14.96 27.22
N VAL A 597 -6.08 -14.60 28.27
CA VAL A 597 -7.07 -13.50 28.25
C VAL A 597 -6.94 -12.65 29.50
N LYS A 598 -7.28 -11.35 29.40
CA LYS A 598 -7.49 -10.49 30.57
C LYS A 598 -8.95 -10.62 31.01
N LYS A 599 -9.16 -10.84 32.30
CA LYS A 599 -10.46 -11.16 32.87
C LYS A 599 -10.81 -10.18 33.98
N GLU A 600 -12.08 -9.77 34.01
CA GLU A 600 -12.66 -8.99 35.10
C GLU A 600 -13.88 -9.74 35.66
N LEU A 601 -13.91 -9.93 36.98
CA LEU A 601 -15.02 -10.50 37.72
C LEU A 601 -15.58 -9.44 38.67
N GLN A 602 -16.86 -9.15 38.56
CA GLN A 602 -17.59 -8.26 39.47
C GLN A 602 -18.37 -9.11 40.46
N PHE A 603 -18.21 -8.82 41.75
CA PHE A 603 -18.79 -9.55 42.86
C PHE A 603 -19.79 -8.69 43.64
N GLU A 604 -20.83 -9.34 44.16
CA GLU A 604 -21.68 -8.83 45.22
C GLU A 604 -21.66 -9.79 46.41
N HIS A 605 -21.70 -9.25 47.62
CA HIS A 605 -21.75 -10.05 48.85
C HIS A 605 -23.20 -10.46 49.15
N VAL A 606 -23.55 -11.71 48.89
CA VAL A 606 -24.92 -12.23 49.04
C VAL A 606 -24.88 -13.47 49.93
N ASN A 607 -25.76 -13.56 50.94
CA ASN A 607 -25.86 -14.71 51.86
C ASN A 607 -24.52 -15.12 52.51
N ASN A 608 -23.75 -14.14 53.00
CA ASN A 608 -22.46 -14.35 53.67
C ASN A 608 -21.36 -14.94 52.77
N ALA A 609 -21.44 -14.67 51.46
CA ALA A 609 -20.56 -15.20 50.44
C ALA A 609 -20.39 -14.20 49.29
N TRP A 610 -19.16 -14.03 48.80
CA TRP A 610 -18.92 -13.29 47.56
C TRP A 610 -19.41 -14.11 46.35
N GLN A 611 -20.29 -13.55 45.54
CA GLN A 611 -20.83 -14.17 44.34
C GLN A 611 -20.61 -13.28 43.11
N ILE A 612 -20.25 -13.90 41.99
CA ILE A 612 -20.00 -13.24 40.71
C ILE A 612 -21.34 -12.83 40.09
N VAL A 613 -21.51 -11.54 39.85
CA VAL A 613 -22.68 -10.95 39.17
C VAL A 613 -22.40 -10.60 37.72
N ARG A 614 -21.13 -10.40 37.36
CA ARG A 614 -20.71 -10.14 35.99
C ARG A 614 -19.30 -10.69 35.73
N GLU A 615 -19.11 -11.20 34.52
CA GLU A 615 -17.84 -11.73 34.03
C GLU A 615 -17.55 -11.08 32.67
N LEU A 616 -16.41 -10.39 32.56
CA LEU A 616 -15.95 -9.75 31.31
C LEU A 616 -14.61 -10.35 30.87
N THR A 617 -14.44 -10.53 29.57
CA THR A 617 -13.20 -11.07 28.98
C THR A 617 -12.71 -10.20 27.82
N SER A 618 -11.48 -9.70 27.89
CA SER A 618 -10.80 -9.06 26.77
C SER A 618 -9.61 -9.93 26.29
N LYS A 619 -9.45 -10.03 24.97
CA LYS A 619 -8.35 -10.75 24.32
C LYS A 619 -7.19 -9.84 24.02
#